data_AF-A0A957KH98-F1
#
_entry.id   AF-A0A957KH98-F1
#
_cell.length_a   1.000
_cell.length_b   1.000
_cell.length_c   1.000
_cell.angle_alpha   90.00
_cell.angle_beta   90.00
_cell.angle_gamma   90.00
#
_symmetry.space_group_name_H-M   'P 1'
#
loop_
_entity.id
_entity.type
_entity.pdbx_description
1 polymer ?
#
loop_
_entity_poly.entity_id
_entity_poly.type
_entity_poly.pdbx_seq_one_letter_code
_entity_poly.pdbx_strand_id
1 'polypeptide(L)' 'MSSPTPSTAQANKIVRENLLPGSPSTEWDINGWGDPSIQGFATDISINLGETVAFKIKTDSDNYRIDIYRLGYYGG' A
#
# COMPACT_ATOMS: atom_id res chain seq x y z
N MET A 1 -5.16 -41.11 -12.47
CA MET A 1 -5.59 -39.70 -12.44
C MET A 1 -4.59 -38.95 -11.59
N SER A 2 -3.62 -38.24 -12.19
CA SER A 2 -2.65 -37.45 -11.41
C SER A 2 -3.36 -36.23 -10.84
N SER A 3 -3.30 -36.06 -9.53
CA SER A 3 -3.74 -34.86 -8.83
C SER A 3 -2.98 -33.65 -9.39
N PRO A 4 -3.64 -32.53 -9.71
CA PRO A 4 -2.93 -31.33 -10.12
C PRO A 4 -2.09 -30.83 -8.93
N THR A 5 -0.79 -30.63 -9.15
CA THR A 5 0.08 -29.90 -8.23
C THR A 5 -0.55 -28.52 -7.97
N PRO A 6 -0.64 -28.05 -6.72
CA PRO A 6 -1.07 -26.68 -6.47
C PRO A 6 -0.12 -25.77 -7.24
N SER A 7 -0.70 -24.92 -8.08
CA SER A 7 0.05 -23.95 -8.89
C SER A 7 1.00 -23.18 -7.96
N THR A 8 2.27 -23.04 -8.32
CA THR A 8 3.26 -22.24 -7.58
C THR A 8 2.79 -20.79 -7.35
N ALA A 9 1.86 -20.30 -8.17
CA ALA A 9 1.16 -19.02 -7.98
C ALA A 9 0.28 -18.99 -6.71
N GLN A 10 -0.25 -20.13 -6.26
CA GLN A 10 -1.02 -20.24 -5.02
C GLN A 10 -0.14 -20.25 -3.77
N ALA A 11 1.17 -20.52 -3.85
CA ALA A 11 2.04 -20.52 -2.67
C ALA A 11 2.56 -19.12 -2.32
N ASN A 12 2.91 -18.32 -3.33
CA ASN A 12 3.48 -16.98 -3.11
C ASN A 12 2.37 -15.96 -2.76
N LYS A 13 2.45 -15.39 -1.54
CA LYS A 13 1.49 -14.39 -1.05
C LYS A 13 1.39 -13.15 -1.96
N ILE A 14 2.51 -12.72 -2.54
CA ILE A 14 2.58 -11.57 -3.46
C ILE A 14 1.82 -11.86 -4.75
N VAL A 15 1.99 -13.07 -5.30
CA VAL A 15 1.28 -13.49 -6.51
C VAL A 15 -0.22 -13.56 -6.25
N ARG A 16 -0.64 -14.13 -5.13
CA ARG A 16 -2.07 -14.15 -4.76
C ARG A 16 -2.65 -12.75 -4.61
N GLU A 17 -1.91 -11.83 -4.00
CA GLU A 17 -2.34 -10.44 -3.84
C GLU A 17 -2.44 -9.70 -5.17
N ASN A 18 -1.49 -9.90 -6.09
CA ASN A 18 -1.53 -9.32 -7.44
C ASN A 18 -2.73 -9.78 -8.27
N LEU A 19 -3.34 -10.92 -7.96
CA LEU A 19 -4.56 -11.39 -8.63
C LEU A 19 -5.82 -10.66 -8.15
N LEU A 20 -5.75 -9.88 -7.07
CA LEU A 20 -6.86 -9.05 -6.62
C LEU A 20 -7.04 -7.84 -7.56
N PRO A 21 -8.23 -7.19 -7.58
CA PRO A 21 -8.47 -6.01 -8.41
C PRO A 21 -7.62 -4.78 -8.05
N GLY A 22 -7.01 -4.75 -6.87
CA GLY A 22 -6.40 -3.56 -6.29
C GLY A 22 -7.44 -2.59 -5.72
N SER A 23 -6.95 -1.51 -5.08
CA SER A 23 -7.80 -0.41 -4.62
C SER A 23 -7.99 0.64 -5.71
N PRO A 24 -9.18 1.24 -5.86
CA PRO A 24 -9.39 2.34 -6.80
C PRO A 24 -8.39 3.47 -6.58
N SER A 25 -7.80 4.02 -7.65
CA SER A 25 -6.84 5.13 -7.53
C SER A 25 -7.44 6.37 -6.88
N THR A 26 -8.74 6.57 -6.99
CA THR A 26 -9.47 7.67 -6.31
C THR A 26 -9.38 7.63 -4.79
N GLU A 27 -8.93 6.53 -4.18
CA GLU A 27 -8.73 6.42 -2.74
C GLU A 27 -7.32 6.85 -2.27
N TRP A 28 -6.29 6.74 -3.13
CA TRP A 28 -4.90 6.91 -2.71
C TRP A 28 -4.09 7.89 -3.57
N ASP A 29 -4.51 8.12 -4.81
CA ASP A 29 -3.85 9.05 -5.70
C ASP A 29 -4.22 10.49 -5.35
N ILE A 30 -3.25 11.40 -5.48
CA ILE A 30 -3.41 12.81 -5.13
C ILE A 30 -3.14 13.69 -6.34
N ASN A 31 -3.92 14.75 -6.50
CA ASN A 31 -3.68 15.73 -7.53
C ASN A 31 -2.61 16.73 -7.05
N GLY A 32 -1.52 16.87 -7.81
CA GLY A 32 -0.44 17.80 -7.48
C GLY A 32 0.22 17.46 -6.14
N TRP A 33 0.04 18.34 -5.14
CA TRP A 33 0.62 18.20 -3.81
C TRP A 33 -0.42 17.91 -2.73
N GLY A 34 -1.67 17.60 -3.11
CA GLY A 34 -2.75 17.29 -2.18
C GLY A 34 -3.34 18.52 -1.45
N ASP A 35 -4.02 18.27 -0.34
CA ASP A 35 -4.71 19.31 0.45
C ASP A 35 -3.73 20.06 1.37
N PRO A 36 -3.56 21.39 1.25
CA PRO A 36 -2.61 22.14 2.07
C PRO A 36 -2.91 22.13 3.58
N SER A 37 -4.14 21.81 4.00
CA SER A 37 -4.52 21.70 5.41
C SER A 37 -4.04 20.42 6.10
N ILE A 38 -3.61 19.42 5.31
CA ILE A 38 -3.04 18.18 5.80
C ILE A 38 -1.93 17.69 4.85
N GLN A 39 -0.70 17.77 5.32
CA GLN A 39 0.48 17.39 4.56
C GLN A 39 1.34 16.46 5.40
N GLY A 40 2.00 15.50 4.76
CA GLY A 40 2.84 14.56 5.49
C GLY A 40 3.79 13.76 4.62
N PHE A 41 4.81 13.20 5.27
CA PHE A 41 5.80 12.35 4.63
C PHE A 41 6.39 11.35 5.63
N ALA A 42 6.90 10.23 5.12
CA ALA A 42 7.70 9.28 5.91
C ALA A 42 9.11 9.87 6.14
N THR A 43 9.69 9.66 7.31
CA THR A 43 11.03 10.18 7.63
C THR A 43 12.16 9.50 6.86
N ASP A 44 11.92 8.26 6.44
CA ASP A 44 12.89 7.40 5.78
C ASP A 44 12.33 6.90 4.44
N ILE A 45 13.21 6.78 3.45
CA ILE A 45 12.83 6.35 2.08
C ILE A 45 12.62 4.83 2.03
N SER A 46 13.35 4.10 2.86
CA SER A 46 13.33 2.63 2.88
C SER A 46 13.48 2.13 4.31
N ILE A 47 12.77 1.07 4.63
CA ILE A 47 12.83 0.36 5.91
C ILE A 47 12.87 -1.15 5.67
N ASN A 48 13.43 -1.90 6.61
CA ASN A 48 13.39 -3.36 6.59
C ASN A 48 12.16 -3.91 7.33
N LEU A 49 11.87 -5.18 7.07
CA LEU A 49 10.86 -5.92 7.81
C LEU A 49 11.19 -5.92 9.31
N GLY A 50 10.22 -5.51 10.13
CA GLY A 50 10.33 -5.44 11.58
C GLY A 50 10.84 -4.10 12.11
N GLU A 51 11.26 -3.18 11.24
CA GLU A 51 11.60 -1.81 11.63
C GLU A 51 10.35 -0.94 11.73
N THR A 52 10.50 0.22 12.37
CA THR A 52 9.43 1.22 12.52
C THR A 52 9.54 2.28 11.44
N VAL A 53 8.43 2.58 10.77
CA VAL A 53 8.30 3.77 9.90
C VAL A 53 7.78 4.93 10.76
N ALA A 54 8.49 6.06 10.77
CA ALA A 54 7.99 7.28 11.36
C ALA A 54 7.43 8.24 10.29
N PHE A 55 6.36 8.95 10.63
CA PHE A 55 5.73 9.94 9.76
C PHE A 55 5.74 11.30 10.44
N LYS A 56 5.96 12.36 9.66
CA LYS A 56 5.74 13.75 10.08
C LYS A 56 4.50 14.27 9.39
N ILE A 57 3.52 14.68 10.18
CA ILE A 57 2.22 15.18 9.71
C ILE A 57 2.06 16.64 10.17
N LYS A 58 1.68 17.52 9.25
CA LYS A 58 1.31 18.90 9.51
C LYS A 58 -0.18 19.07 9.23
N THR A 59 -0.94 19.31 10.28
CA THR A 59 -2.37 19.64 10.22
C THR A 59 -2.78 20.33 11.53
N ASP A 60 -3.85 21.12 11.50
CA ASP A 60 -4.48 21.69 12.70
C ASP A 60 -5.51 20.73 13.33
N SER A 61 -5.83 19.61 12.65
CA SER A 61 -6.77 18.58 13.13
C SER A 61 -6.09 17.59 14.08
N ASP A 62 -6.75 17.24 15.18
CA ASP A 62 -6.37 16.12 16.05
C ASP A 62 -6.93 14.77 15.57
N ASN A 63 -7.85 14.79 14.60
CA ASN A 63 -8.50 13.62 14.04
C ASN A 63 -8.06 13.41 12.60
N TYR A 64 -7.14 12.47 12.40
CA TYR A 64 -6.68 12.00 11.09
C TYR A 64 -6.38 10.50 11.14
N ARG A 65 -6.31 9.88 9.96
CA ARG A 65 -5.92 8.48 9.78
C ARG A 65 -4.80 8.38 8.75
N ILE A 66 -4.07 7.27 8.80
CA ILE A 66 -3.09 6.89 7.79
C ILE A 66 -3.53 5.54 7.25
N ASP A 67 -3.82 5.51 5.95
CA ASP A 67 -4.03 4.27 5.21
C ASP A 67 -2.77 3.96 4.40
N ILE A 68 -2.37 2.68 4.40
CA ILE A 68 -1.15 2.23 3.73
C ILE A 68 -1.56 1.33 2.56
N TYR A 69 -1.27 1.80 1.34
CA TYR A 69 -1.52 1.05 0.12
C TYR A 69 -0.22 0.50 -0.44
N ARG A 70 -0.25 -0.76 -0.89
CA ARG A 70 0.85 -1.33 -1.66
C ARG A 70 0.67 -1.02 -3.14
N LEU A 71 1.58 -0.23 -3.70
CA LEU A 71 1.62 0.03 -5.13
C LEU A 71 2.13 -1.19 -5.91
N GLY A 72 1.55 -1.44 -7.07
CA GLY A 72 1.92 -2.57 -7.93
C GLY A 72 0.93 -2.81 -9.06
N TYR A 73 1.22 -3.82 -9.88
CA TYR A 73 0.29 -4.31 -10.90
C TYR A 73 -0.67 -5.32 -10.29
N TYR A 74 -1.97 -5.02 -10.40
CA TYR A 74 -3.07 -5.82 -9.88
C TYR A 74 -3.97 -6.26 -11.04
N GLY A 75 -4.57 -7.45 -10.93
CA GLY A 75 -5.39 -8.08 -11.98
C GLY A 75 -4.73 -9.26 -12.69
N GLY A 76 -3.42 -9.46 -12.52
CA GLY A 76 -2.65 -10.56 -13.12
C GLY A 76 -2.17 -10.31 -14.53
#